data_AF-A0A834UA90-F1
#
_entry.id   AF-A0A834UA90-F1
#
_cell.length_a   1.000
_cell.length_b   1.000
_cell.length_c   1.000
_cell.angle_alpha   90.00
_cell.angle_beta   90.00
_cell.angle_gamma   90.00
#
_symmetry.space_group_name_H-M   'P 1'
#
loop_
_entity.id
_entity.type
_entity.pdbx_description
1 polymer ?
#
loop_
_entity_poly.entity_id
_entity_poly.type
_entity_poly.pdbx_seq_one_letter_code
_entity_poly.pdbx_strand_id
1 'polypeptide(L)' 'MSKFMLLVFVTLVASTLIVAAPDKSRCGRHGDPCVADSECCQNIRCHSYAHRCQVIITAEELMAQRERILGKKSKSY' A
#
# COMPACT_ATOMS: atom_id res chain seq x y z
N MET A 1 -21.40 35.67 15.43
CA MET A 1 -21.77 34.23 15.52
C MET A 1 -21.46 33.47 14.23
N SER A 2 -22.06 33.80 13.07
CA SER A 2 -21.80 33.09 11.80
C SER A 2 -20.32 33.05 11.37
N LYS A 3 -19.59 34.16 11.50
CA LYS A 3 -18.16 34.25 11.10
C LYS A 3 -17.24 33.32 11.89
N PHE A 4 -17.48 33.14 13.20
CA PHE A 4 -16.71 32.22 14.05
C PHE A 4 -16.96 30.76 13.67
N MET A 5 -18.22 30.39 13.41
CA MET A 5 -18.56 29.04 12.95
C MET A 5 -17.91 28.74 11.59
N LEU A 6 -17.92 29.70 10.67
CA LEU A 6 -17.27 29.56 9.36
C LEU A 6 -15.76 29.32 9.50
N LEU A 7 -15.09 30.06 10.39
CA LEU A 7 -13.67 29.85 10.67
C LEU A 7 -13.39 28.46 11.25
N VAL A 8 -14.23 27.96 12.16
CA VAL A 8 -14.09 26.61 12.74
C VAL A 8 -14.26 25.52 11.66
N PHE A 9 -15.21 25.66 10.74
CA PHE A 9 -15.36 24.71 9.64
C PHE A 9 -14.16 24.72 8.70
N VAL A 10 -13.63 25.90 8.36
CA VAL A 10 -12.46 26.03 7.48
C VAL A 10 -11.22 25.41 8.13
N THR A 11 -11.00 25.59 9.43
CA THR A 11 -9.86 24.97 10.13
C THR A 11 -10.01 23.45 10.25
N LEU A 12 -11.22 22.93 10.44
CA LEU A 12 -11.51 21.49 10.42
C LEU A 12 -11.25 20.87 9.03
N VAL A 13 -11.68 21.52 7.97
CA VAL A 13 -11.42 21.06 6.60
C VAL A 13 -9.92 21.13 6.27
N ALA A 14 -9.23 22.20 6.67
CA ALA A 14 -7.79 22.30 6.44
C ALA A 14 -6.99 21.22 7.20
N SER A 15 -7.33 20.94 8.46
CA SER A 15 -6.64 19.92 9.26
C SER A 15 -6.85 18.50 8.73
N THR A 16 -8.05 18.17 8.24
CA THR A 16 -8.33 16.86 7.61
C THR A 16 -7.55 16.66 6.31
N LEU A 17 -7.39 17.70 5.49
CA LEU A 17 -6.58 17.63 4.26
C LEU A 17 -5.09 17.43 4.54
N ILE A 18 -4.54 18.05 5.58
CA ILE A 18 -3.12 17.92 5.94
C ILE A 18 -2.79 16.49 6.40
N VAL A 19 -3.67 15.84 7.15
CA VAL A 19 -3.47 14.45 7.62
C VAL A 19 -3.59 13.42 6.48
N ALA A 20 -4.35 13.75 5.43
CA ALA A 20 -4.48 12.89 4.25
C ALA A 20 -3.29 12.97 3.29
N ALA A 21 -2.35 13.90 3.51
CA ALA A 21 -1.16 13.99 2.68
C ALA A 21 -0.24 12.77 2.94
N PRO A 22 0.13 12.01 1.90
CA PRO A 22 1.05 10.87 2.08
C PRO A 22 2.42 11.40 2.54
N ASP A 23 2.87 10.93 3.71
CA ASP A 23 4.22 11.20 4.22
C ASP A 23 5.26 10.71 3.21
N LYS A 24 5.87 11.61 2.43
CA LYS A 24 6.96 11.29 1.49
C LYS A 24 8.21 10.68 2.16
N SER A 25 8.32 10.77 3.49
CA SER A 25 9.45 10.24 4.27
C SER A 25 9.29 8.77 4.66
N ARG A 26 8.11 8.18 4.44
CA ARG A 26 7.86 6.76 4.70
C ARG A 26 7.71 6.04 3.37
N CYS A 27 8.37 4.88 3.24
CA CYS A 27 8.18 4.00 2.11
C CYS A 27 6.73 3.48 2.06
N GLY A 28 6.23 3.22 0.85
CA GLY A 28 4.90 2.71 0.57
C GLY A 28 4.71 1.29 1.06
N ARG A 29 3.59 1.06 1.73
CA ARG A 29 3.10 -0.25 2.19
C ARG A 29 2.37 -0.97 1.06
N HIS A 30 2.05 -2.24 1.30
CA HIS A 30 1.27 -3.01 0.35
C HIS A 30 -0.06 -2.31 0.00
N GLY A 31 -0.28 -2.07 -1.30
CA GLY A 31 -1.48 -1.39 -1.81
C GLY A 31 -1.33 0.12 -2.00
N ASP A 32 -0.28 0.74 -1.46
CA ASP A 32 0.00 2.16 -1.65
C ASP A 32 0.35 2.46 -3.13
N PRO A 33 -0.07 3.62 -3.65
CA PRO A 33 0.24 4.01 -5.02
C PRO A 33 1.74 4.22 -5.21
N CYS A 34 2.27 3.79 -6.35
CA CYS A 34 3.68 3.94 -6.69
C CYS A 34 3.88 4.11 -8.20
N VAL A 35 4.98 4.77 -8.55
CA VAL A 35 5.50 4.91 -9.92
C VAL A 35 6.81 4.15 -10.08
N ALA A 36 7.63 4.10 -9.02
CA ALA A 36 8.93 3.44 -9.02
C ALA A 36 9.10 2.49 -7.82
N ASP A 37 9.93 1.47 -7.97
CA ASP A 37 10.21 0.49 -6.91
C ASP A 37 10.82 1.12 -5.65
N SER A 38 11.57 2.22 -5.80
CA SER A 38 12.16 2.97 -4.68
C SER A 38 11.12 3.62 -3.75
N GLU A 39 9.87 3.73 -4.19
CA GLU A 39 8.78 4.27 -3.39
C GLU A 39 8.17 3.22 -2.47
N CYS A 40 8.44 1.93 -2.69
CA CYS A 40 7.93 0.83 -1.87
C CYS A 40 8.92 0.41 -0.77
N CYS A 41 8.40 -0.13 0.34
CA CYS A 41 9.24 -0.67 1.41
C CYS A 41 10.02 -1.94 0.98
N GLN A 42 11.00 -2.34 1.80
CA GLN A 42 11.80 -3.55 1.56
C GLN A 42 10.92 -4.78 1.29
N ASN A 43 11.34 -5.63 0.33
CA ASN A 43 10.64 -6.84 -0.14
C ASN A 43 9.29 -6.59 -0.85
N ILE A 44 9.05 -5.34 -1.25
CA ILE A 44 7.86 -4.93 -2.01
C ILE A 44 8.34 -4.20 -3.26
N ARG A 45 7.69 -4.44 -4.40
CA ARG A 45 7.97 -3.73 -5.66
C ARG A 45 6.75 -3.00 -6.16
N CYS A 46 6.97 -1.99 -6.98
CA CYS A 46 5.90 -1.33 -7.68
C CYS A 46 5.41 -2.19 -8.85
N HIS A 47 4.14 -2.57 -8.83
CA HIS A 47 3.56 -3.34 -9.91
C HIS A 47 3.27 -2.45 -11.12
N SER A 48 3.97 -2.66 -12.24
CA SER A 48 3.95 -1.77 -13.41
C SER A 48 2.56 -1.51 -14.00
N TYR A 49 1.62 -2.45 -13.86
CA TYR A 49 0.24 -2.29 -14.37
C TYR A 49 -0.74 -1.78 -13.32
N ALA A 50 -0.47 -2.06 -12.04
CA ALA A 50 -1.41 -1.70 -10.97
C ALA A 50 -1.04 -0.36 -10.32
N HIS A 51 0.19 0.14 -10.59
CA HIS A 51 0.78 1.31 -9.96
C HIS A 51 0.64 1.28 -8.45
N ARG A 52 0.84 0.09 -7.87
CA ARG A 52 0.71 -0.18 -6.44
C ARG A 52 1.84 -1.07 -5.95
N CYS A 53 2.28 -0.83 -4.72
CA CYS A 53 3.29 -1.61 -4.04
C CYS A 53 2.75 -3.04 -3.73
N GLN A 54 3.37 -4.06 -4.32
CA GLN A 54 3.01 -5.47 -4.15
C GLN A 54 4.17 -6.33 -3.65
N VAL A 55 3.84 -7.31 -2.80
CA VAL A 55 4.81 -8.27 -2.29
C VAL A 55 5.33 -9.15 -3.43
N ILE A 56 6.63 -9.43 -3.42
CA ILE A 56 7.25 -10.36 -4.36
C ILE A 56 7.14 -11.75 -3.74
N ILE A 57 6.29 -12.61 -4.30
CA ILE A 57 6.18 -14.01 -3.87
C ILE A 57 7.11 -14.84 -4.75
N THR A 58 8.08 -15.52 -4.15
CA THR A 58 8.97 -16.42 -4.90
C THR A 58 8.24 -17.71 -5.28
N ALA A 59 8.75 -18.44 -6.28
CA ALA A 59 8.12 -19.68 -6.72
C ALA A 59 8.09 -20.74 -5.60
N GLU A 60 9.14 -20.80 -4.79
CA GLU A 60 9.23 -21.66 -3.60
C GLU A 60 8.20 -21.28 -2.52
N GLU A 61 8.04 -19.99 -2.23
CA GLU A 61 7.02 -19.50 -1.28
C GLU A 61 5.61 -19.80 -1.78
N LEU A 62 5.37 -19.58 -3.08
CA LEU A 62 4.08 -19.85 -3.71
C LEU A 62 3.71 -21.34 -3.61
N MET A 63 4.66 -22.25 -3.86
CA MET A 63 4.43 -23.69 -3.74
C MET A 63 4.23 -24.11 -2.29
N ALA A 64 5.00 -23.56 -1.34
CA ALA A 64 4.81 -23.81 0.08
C ALA A 64 3.43 -23.35 0.56
N GLN A 65 2.96 -22.17 0.11
CA GLN A 65 1.61 -21.69 0.41
C GLN A 65 0.52 -22.55 -0.23
N ARG A 66 0.74 -23.00 -1.48
CA ARG A 66 -0.17 -23.91 -2.19
C ARG A 66 -0.36 -25.22 -1.44
N GLU A 67 0.72 -25.82 -0.93
CA GLU A 67 0.65 -27.06 -0.14
C GLU A 67 -0.18 -26.87 1.14
N ARG A 68 -0.01 -25.73 1.83
CA ARG A 68 -0.80 -25.40 3.02
C ARG A 68 -2.30 -25.25 2.72
N ILE A 69 -2.65 -24.64 1.58
CA ILE A 69 -4.05 -24.37 1.20
C ILE A 69 -4.74 -25.62 0.64
N LEU A 70 -4.06 -26.38 -0.22
CA LEU A 70 -4.67 -27.51 -0.94
C LEU A 70 -4.43 -28.86 -0.26
N GLY A 71 -3.56 -28.92 0.76
CA GLY A 71 -3.22 -30.15 1.49
C GLY A 71 -2.54 -31.22 0.64
N LYS A 72 -2.10 -30.89 -0.59
CA LYS A 72 -1.47 -31.81 -1.54
C LYS A 72 -0.23 -31.17 -2.14
N LYS A 73 0.88 -31.92 -2.18
CA LYS A 73 2.10 -31.53 -2.89
C LYS A 73 1.82 -31.39 -4.38
N SER A 74 2.27 -30.30 -4.98
CA SER A 74 2.22 -30.14 -6.44
C SER A 74 3.13 -31.19 -7.08
N LYS A 75 2.63 -31.93 -8.07
CA LYS A 75 3.50 -32.72 -8.95
C LYS A 75 4.47 -31.76 -9.64
N SER A 76 5.78 -31.91 -9.40
CA SER A 76 6.80 -31.37 -10.31
C SER A 76 6.56 -31.99 -11.67
N TYR A 77 6.27 -31.15 -12.66
CA TYR A 77 6.36 -31.51 -14.07
C TYR A 77 7.73 -31.08 -14.58
#